data_AF-A0A7W1HF77-F1
#
_entry.id   AF-A0A7W1HF77-F1
#
_cell.length_a   1.000
_cell.length_b   1.000
_cell.length_c   1.000
_cell.angle_alpha   90.00
_cell.angle_beta   90.00
_cell.angle_gamma   90.00
#
_symmetry.space_group_name_H-M   'P 1'
#
loop_
_entity.id
_entity.type
_entity.pdbx_description
1 polymer ?
#
loop_
_entity_poly.entity_id
_entity_poly.type
_entity_poly.pdbx_seq_one_letter_code
_entity_poly.pdbx_strand_id
1 'polypeptide(L)' 'MGVKERKEREKENLRQEILDAASEMFANEGYANVSMRKIGEQIEY' A
#
# COMPACT_ATOMS: atom_id res chain seq x y z
N MET A 1 18.61 -15.68 -9.15
CA MET A 1 17.84 -14.60 -8.51
C MET A 1 18.76 -13.41 -8.27
N GLY A 2 18.88 -12.54 -9.27
CA GLY A 2 19.73 -11.36 -9.21
C GLY A 2 19.15 -10.28 -8.28
N VAL A 3 19.98 -9.31 -7.92
CA VAL A 3 19.58 -8.12 -7.12
C VAL A 3 18.41 -7.37 -7.78
N LYS A 4 18.33 -7.39 -9.11
CA LYS A 4 17.24 -6.76 -9.88
C LYS A 4 15.88 -7.42 -9.63
N GLU A 5 15.80 -8.74 -9.74
CA GLU A 5 14.56 -9.50 -9.52
C GLU A 5 14.05 -9.36 -8.08
N ARG A 6 14.97 -9.26 -7.10
CA ARG A 6 14.60 -8.99 -5.70
C ARG A 6 13.98 -7.59 -5.53
N LYS A 7 14.61 -6.55 -6.08
CA LYS A 7 14.10 -5.18 -6.02
C LYS A 7 12.74 -5.01 -6.70
N GLU A 8 12.51 -5.70 -7.81
CA GLU A 8 11.21 -5.68 -8.48
C GLU A 8 10.13 -6.34 -7.62
N ARG A 9 10.44 -7.48 -7.01
CA ARG A 9 9.53 -8.15 -6.08
C ARG A 9 9.20 -7.29 -4.86
N GLU A 10 10.18 -6.60 -4.27
CA GLU A 10 9.94 -5.71 -3.14
C GLU A 10 9.03 -4.53 -3.51
N LYS A 11 9.19 -3.97 -4.71
CA LYS A 11 8.28 -2.92 -5.22
C LYS A 11 6.87 -3.43 -5.45
N GLU A 12 6.72 -4.63 -6.00
CA GLU A 12 5.42 -5.26 -6.23
C GLU A 12 4.70 -5.51 -4.89
N ASN A 13 5.42 -6.04 -3.90
CA ASN A 13 4.89 -6.29 -2.56
C ASN A 13 4.44 -4.98 -1.89
N LEU A 14 5.29 -3.96 -1.89
CA LEU A 14 4.94 -2.65 -1.31
C LEU A 14 3.72 -2.04 -2.00
N ARG A 15 3.63 -2.17 -3.33
CA ARG A 15 2.47 -1.70 -4.08
C ARG A 15 1.20 -2.44 -3.66
N GLN A 16 1.29 -3.75 -3.44
CA GLN A 16 0.16 -4.56 -3.01
C GLN A 16 -0.30 -4.15 -1.60
N GLU A 17 0.63 -3.96 -0.66
CA GLU A 17 0.33 -3.49 0.70
C GLU A 17 -0.39 -2.13 0.69
N ILE A 18 0.07 -1.18 -0.14
CA ILE A 18 -0.61 0.12 -0.32
C ILE A 18 -2.05 -0.06 -0.79
N LEU A 19 -2.26 -0.92 -1.80
CA LEU A 19 -3.59 -1.12 -2.40
C LEU A 19 -4.54 -1.85 -1.44
N ASP A 20 -4.03 -2.80 -0.67
CA ASP A 20 -4.81 -3.56 0.31
C ASP A 20 -5.26 -2.64 1.45
N ALA A 21 -4.33 -1.86 2.02
CA ALA A 21 -4.65 -0.86 3.05
C ALA A 21 -5.65 0.19 2.54
N ALA A 22 -5.44 0.72 1.33
CA ALA A 22 -6.37 1.67 0.74
C ALA A 22 -7.77 1.06 0.56
N SER A 23 -7.85 -0.17 0.07
CA SER A 23 -9.13 -0.87 -0.16
C SER A 23 -9.90 -1.09 1.13
N GLU A 24 -9.22 -1.53 2.19
CA GLU A 24 -9.82 -1.72 3.52
C GLU A 24 -10.31 -0.38 4.09
N MET A 25 -9.50 0.67 4.01
CA MET A 25 -9.87 1.99 4.48
C MET A 25 -11.06 2.57 3.70
N PHE A 26 -11.08 2.40 2.37
CA PHE A 26 -12.22 2.85 1.57
C PHE A 26 -13.51 2.09 1.90
N ALA A 27 -13.42 0.80 2.18
CA ALA A 27 -14.56 -0.02 2.55
C ALA A 27 -15.13 0.35 3.93
N ASN A 28 -14.26 0.67 4.90
CA ASN A 28 -14.66 0.96 6.27
C ASN A 28 -14.99 2.44 6.53
N GLU A 29 -14.27 3.36 5.90
CA GLU A 29 -14.33 4.79 6.20
C GLU A 29 -14.99 5.62 5.09
N GLY A 30 -15.08 5.06 3.88
CA GLY A 30 -15.59 5.74 2.70
C GLY A 30 -14.60 6.72 2.05
N TYR A 31 -14.79 6.96 0.75
CA TYR A 31 -13.84 7.70 -0.10
C TYR A 31 -13.42 9.08 0.45
N ALA A 32 -14.35 9.84 1.03
CA ALA A 32 -14.06 11.20 1.50
C ALA A 32 -13.15 11.27 2.75
N ASN A 33 -13.04 10.17 3.52
CA ASN A 33 -12.29 10.13 4.77
C ASN A 33 -10.89 9.53 4.63
N VAL A 34 -10.53 9.06 3.43
CA VAL A 34 -9.25 8.40 3.15
C VAL A 34 -8.36 9.35 2.36
N SER A 35 -7.09 9.46 2.77
CA SER A 35 -6.07 10.25 2.08
C SER A 35 -4.79 9.45 1.92
N MET A 36 -3.94 9.84 0.97
CA MET A 36 -2.64 9.20 0.76
C MET A 36 -1.78 9.16 2.03
N ARG A 37 -1.83 10.22 2.84
CA ARG A 37 -1.09 10.28 4.11
C ARG A 37 -1.59 9.21 5.09
N LYS A 38 -2.91 9.05 5.18
CA LYS A 38 -3.54 8.09 6.08
C LYS A 38 -3.29 6.64 5.65
N ILE A 39 -3.23 6.40 4.34
CA ILE A 39 -2.82 5.10 3.78
C ILE A 39 -1.35 4.80 4.13
N GLY A 40 -0.44 5.78 3.98
CA GLY A 40 0.97 5.64 4.38
C GLY A 40 1.15 5.34 5.87
N GLU A 41 0.42 6.07 6.72
CA GLU A 41 0.39 5.82 8.17
C GLU A 41 -0.06 4.38 8.51
N GLN A 42 -1.01 3.82 7.75
CA GLN A 42 -1.54 2.46 7.97
C GLN A 42 -0.54 1.35 7.61
N ILE A 43 0.35 1.58 6.63
CA ILE A 43 1.38 0.62 6.20
C ILE A 43 2.75 0.90 6.83
N GLU A 44 2.83 1.81 7.80
CA GLU A 44 4.05 2.19 8.51
C GLU A 44 5.19 2.68 7.58
N TYR A 45 4.83 3.37 6.49
CA TYR A 45 5.76 3.85 5.45
C TYR A 45 5.66 5.37 5.25
#